data_AF-A0A8H4V3G7-F1
#
_entry.id   AF-A0A8H4V3G7-F1
#
_cell.length_a   1.000
_cell.length_b   1.000
_cell.length_c   1.000
_cell.angle_alpha   90.00
_cell.angle_beta   90.00
_cell.angle_gamma   90.00
#
_symmetry.space_group_name_H-M   'P 1'
#
loop_
_entity.id
_entity.type
_entity.pdbx_description
1 polymer ?
#
loop_
_entity_poly.entity_id
_entity_poly.type
_entity_poly.pdbx_seq_one_letter_code
_entity_poly.pdbx_strand_id
1 'polypeptide(L)'
;MCGRYSLGVRMYFVRRRMQEQGMPVDEAPEDDEIRETHNFAPGYYGAVYRADTPDHGQEEHSQDGEGESTTTTDSKERTTEKKTRYRLQKMRWGLIPFWTKRQPDYGSMMRTINCRDDSLAENKGMWTSMKRKKRCIVVCQGFYEWLKKGPGGKERVPHYIRRKDGELMYLAGLFDCVHSWLMGIGSDEKLYTYTIITTDSNPYLKFLHDRMPVILDPGSEQMQKWLDPHRTTWTKELQSILKPYEGELECYPVSKEVGKVGNDSPDFLIPVNSKENKSNIANFFANAGAKKKGAEEGKKEVKDESRETIDGEWTEDNAPKPVPRTNEQSPKDLKRKLSADEITSPPSTKRQKSLSPIKNEQEEKVLPGNRKMRDATRNKTSASPTKSKSRGKNATTTTTAEKGSQRITDFFKK
;
A
#
# COMPACT_ATOMS: atom_id res chain seq x y z
N MET A 1 -8.40 3.02 -9.49
CA MET A 1 -6.98 3.19 -9.14
C MET A 1 -6.74 2.57 -7.78
N CYS A 2 -5.82 1.60 -7.70
CA CYS A 2 -5.55 0.83 -6.49
C CYS A 2 -5.22 1.73 -5.28
N GLY A 3 -6.07 1.68 -4.25
CA GLY A 3 -5.88 2.40 -2.97
C GLY A 3 -5.70 1.47 -1.76
N ARG A 4 -5.61 0.16 -2.00
CA ARG A 4 -5.41 -0.88 -0.99
C ARG A 4 -4.99 -2.19 -1.66
N TYR A 5 -4.12 -2.96 -1.02
CA TYR A 5 -3.77 -4.31 -1.46
C TYR A 5 -3.58 -5.26 -0.27
N SER A 6 -3.25 -6.53 -0.52
CA SER A 6 -2.98 -7.54 0.50
C SER A 6 -1.58 -8.14 0.37
N LEU A 7 -0.94 -8.37 1.51
CA LEU A 7 0.34 -9.07 1.64
C LEU A 7 0.36 -9.73 3.04
N GLY A 8 -0.58 -10.65 3.27
CA GLY A 8 -0.72 -11.43 4.50
C GLY A 8 0.11 -12.72 4.46
N VAL A 9 1.35 -12.64 3.98
CA VAL A 9 2.29 -13.76 3.86
C VAL A 9 3.71 -13.31 4.17
N ARG A 10 4.46 -14.19 4.82
CA ARG A 10 5.88 -14.02 5.21
C ARG A 10 6.79 -13.69 4.04
N MET A 11 7.85 -12.93 4.32
CA MET A 11 8.87 -12.59 3.33
C MET A 11 9.66 -13.83 2.88
N TYR A 12 9.81 -14.85 3.74
CA TYR A 12 10.28 -16.18 3.36
C TYR A 12 9.45 -16.80 2.23
N PHE A 13 8.12 -16.77 2.33
CA PHE A 13 7.24 -17.30 1.28
C PHE A 13 7.38 -16.51 -0.02
N VAL A 14 7.38 -15.18 0.07
CA VAL A 14 7.56 -14.28 -1.09
C VAL A 14 8.88 -14.55 -1.80
N ARG A 15 10.00 -14.54 -1.06
CA ARG A 15 11.35 -14.81 -1.57
C ARG A 15 11.42 -16.17 -2.23
N ARG A 16 10.92 -17.21 -1.57
CA ARG A 16 10.93 -18.58 -2.09
C ARG A 16 10.12 -18.69 -3.38
N ARG A 17 8.90 -18.14 -3.42
CA ARG A 17 8.04 -18.19 -4.61
C ARG A 17 8.65 -17.47 -5.80
N MET A 18 9.29 -16.31 -5.57
CA MET A 18 10.05 -15.59 -6.60
C MET A 18 11.24 -16.42 -7.13
N GLN A 19 12.02 -17.07 -6.26
CA GLN A 19 13.13 -17.93 -6.66
C GLN A 19 12.66 -19.16 -7.45
N GLU A 20 11.55 -19.80 -7.05
CA GLU A 20 10.90 -20.88 -7.80
C GLU A 20 10.36 -20.43 -9.16
N GLN A 21 10.09 -19.13 -9.34
CA GLN A 21 9.70 -18.50 -10.61
C GLN A 21 10.90 -17.93 -11.39
N GLY A 22 12.13 -18.29 -11.04
CA GLY A 22 13.35 -17.88 -11.73
C GLY A 22 13.79 -16.43 -11.47
N MET A 23 13.15 -15.72 -10.53
CA MET A 23 13.53 -14.36 -10.16
C MET A 23 14.61 -14.39 -9.07
N PRO A 24 15.83 -13.87 -9.33
CA PRO A 24 16.91 -13.86 -8.34
C PRO A 24 16.57 -12.94 -7.16
N VAL A 25 16.90 -13.35 -5.94
CA VAL A 25 16.75 -12.52 -4.72
C VAL A 25 18.03 -12.65 -3.89
N ASP A 26 18.96 -11.73 -4.14
CA ASP A 26 20.31 -11.68 -3.56
C ASP A 26 20.36 -11.00 -2.19
N GLU A 27 19.31 -10.24 -1.84
CA GLU A 27 19.06 -9.61 -0.53
C GLU A 27 17.54 -9.51 -0.33
N ALA A 28 17.09 -9.69 0.90
CA ALA A 28 15.70 -9.57 1.32
C ALA A 28 15.63 -9.19 2.81
N PRO A 29 14.59 -8.45 3.25
CA PRO A 29 14.37 -8.15 4.67
C PRO A 29 13.99 -9.40 5.47
N GLU A 30 14.08 -9.30 6.79
CA GLU A 30 13.62 -10.36 7.71
C GLU A 30 12.07 -10.44 7.75
N ASP A 31 11.53 -11.54 8.29
CA ASP A 31 10.09 -11.86 8.21
C ASP A 31 9.20 -10.88 8.99
N ASP A 32 9.73 -10.23 10.04
CA ASP A 32 9.01 -9.27 10.89
C ASP A 32 9.21 -7.80 10.45
N GLU A 33 10.21 -7.53 9.61
CA GLU A 33 10.51 -6.19 9.11
C GLU A 33 9.36 -5.59 8.29
N ILE A 34 8.68 -6.42 7.49
CA ILE A 34 7.56 -6.02 6.64
C ILE A 34 6.29 -6.62 7.24
N ARG A 35 5.38 -5.74 7.68
CA ARG A 35 4.12 -6.16 8.29
C ARG A 35 3.29 -7.02 7.32
N GLU A 36 3.10 -8.28 7.67
CA GLU A 36 2.02 -9.12 7.14
C GLU A 36 0.68 -8.40 7.37
N THR A 37 -0.09 -8.15 6.31
CA THR A 37 -1.41 -7.53 6.42
C THR A 37 -2.30 -7.81 5.22
N HIS A 38 -3.57 -8.10 5.49
CA HIS A 38 -4.59 -8.29 4.46
C HIS A 38 -5.15 -6.95 3.96
N ASN A 39 -4.79 -5.83 4.58
CA ASN A 39 -5.42 -4.53 4.36
C ASN A 39 -4.38 -3.41 4.18
N PHE A 40 -3.39 -3.67 3.32
CA PHE A 40 -2.23 -2.82 3.10
C PHE A 40 -2.62 -1.46 2.52
N ALA A 41 -2.41 -0.38 3.30
CA ALA A 41 -2.82 0.99 2.99
C ALA A 41 -1.65 1.94 2.67
N PRO A 42 -1.92 3.06 1.97
CA PRO A 42 -0.95 4.15 1.79
C PRO A 42 -0.26 4.58 3.08
N GLY A 43 1.03 4.90 2.98
CA GLY A 43 1.88 5.33 4.10
C GLY A 43 2.50 4.20 4.92
N TYR A 44 2.08 2.93 4.73
CA TYR A 44 2.72 1.74 5.31
C TYR A 44 3.96 1.29 4.52
N TYR A 45 4.75 0.37 5.07
CA TYR A 45 5.98 -0.17 4.48
C TYR A 45 5.79 -1.57 3.88
N GLY A 46 5.96 -1.69 2.56
CA GLY A 46 5.66 -2.89 1.78
C GLY A 46 6.88 -3.48 1.07
N ALA A 47 6.72 -4.70 0.54
CA ALA A 47 7.76 -5.42 -0.18
C ALA A 47 7.90 -4.92 -1.62
N VAL A 48 9.06 -4.32 -1.93
CA VAL A 48 9.38 -3.81 -3.26
C VAL A 48 10.65 -4.50 -3.79
N TYR A 49 10.51 -5.18 -4.92
CA TYR A 49 11.60 -5.85 -5.64
C TYR A 49 12.23 -4.90 -6.66
N ARG A 50 13.56 -4.81 -6.70
CA ARG A 50 14.33 -3.93 -7.59
C ARG A 50 15.70 -4.49 -7.94
N ALA A 51 16.29 -4.01 -9.03
CA ALA A 51 17.73 -4.12 -9.23
C ALA A 51 18.47 -3.31 -8.15
N ASP A 52 19.59 -3.84 -7.68
CA ASP A 52 20.50 -3.13 -6.79
C ASP A 52 21.31 -2.09 -7.57
N THR A 53 21.13 -0.82 -7.23
CA THR A 53 21.66 0.33 -7.94
C THR A 53 21.94 1.48 -6.98
N PRO A 54 22.95 2.34 -7.26
CA PRO A 54 23.24 3.52 -6.46
C PRO A 54 22.02 4.43 -6.24
N ASP A 55 21.91 4.98 -5.03
CA ASP A 55 20.83 5.89 -4.65
C ASP A 55 20.91 7.20 -5.42
N HIS A 56 22.11 7.77 -5.49
CA HIS A 56 22.46 8.84 -6.43
C HIS A 56 22.75 8.15 -7.76
N GLY A 57 21.81 8.26 -8.70
CA GLY A 57 21.76 7.42 -9.90
C GLY A 57 22.80 7.81 -10.95
N GLN A 58 24.09 7.56 -10.68
CA GLN A 58 25.27 7.88 -11.50
C GLN A 58 25.18 9.25 -12.19
N GLU A 59 25.76 10.24 -11.51
CA GLU A 59 26.29 11.44 -12.17
C GLU A 59 27.50 11.01 -12.99
N GLU A 60 27.44 11.21 -14.31
CA GLU A 60 28.56 10.97 -15.23
C GLU A 60 29.55 12.13 -15.11
N HIS A 61 30.31 12.15 -14.02
CA HIS A 61 31.46 13.04 -13.84
C HIS A 61 32.69 12.50 -14.58
N SER A 62 32.57 12.37 -15.91
CA SER A 62 33.73 12.40 -16.80
C SER A 62 34.23 13.85 -16.87
N GLN A 63 35.08 14.24 -15.92
CA GLN A 63 35.96 15.39 -16.13
C GLN A 63 37.13 14.95 -16.98
N ASP A 64 37.22 15.47 -18.20
CA ASP A 64 38.38 15.29 -19.06
C ASP A 64 39.60 15.97 -18.42
N GLY A 65 40.49 15.16 -17.85
CA GLY A 65 41.75 15.59 -17.27
C GLY A 65 42.90 15.13 -18.14
N GLU A 66 43.38 16.01 -19.02
CA GLU A 66 44.56 15.73 -19.85
C GLU A 66 45.80 15.55 -18.97
N GLY A 67 46.30 14.32 -18.89
CA GLY A 67 47.44 13.92 -18.07
C GLY A 67 48.33 12.95 -18.85
N GLU A 68 49.22 13.51 -19.68
CA GLU A 68 50.12 12.73 -20.54
C GLU A 68 51.17 11.98 -19.71
N SER A 69 51.15 10.64 -19.76
CA SER A 69 52.30 9.80 -19.40
C SER A 69 52.22 8.45 -20.12
N THR A 70 53.26 8.13 -20.88
CA THR A 70 53.33 6.91 -21.70
C THR A 70 53.89 5.72 -20.93
N THR A 71 53.12 4.63 -20.83
CA THR A 71 53.69 3.29 -20.61
C THR A 71 52.76 2.22 -21.15
N THR A 72 53.22 1.50 -22.19
CA THR A 72 52.48 0.38 -22.76
C THR A 72 52.51 -0.83 -21.83
N THR A 73 51.34 -1.33 -21.44
CA THR A 73 51.21 -2.65 -20.81
C THR A 73 49.95 -3.31 -21.36
N ASP A 74 50.10 -4.44 -22.05
CA ASP A 74 48.97 -5.21 -22.62
C ASP A 74 48.22 -5.98 -21.53
N SER A 75 47.49 -5.24 -20.70
CA SER A 75 46.54 -5.83 -19.76
C SER A 75 45.20 -6.01 -20.44
N LYS A 76 44.95 -7.23 -20.95
CA LYS A 76 43.60 -7.70 -21.30
C LYS A 76 42.68 -7.62 -20.08
N GLU A 77 41.99 -6.49 -19.95
CA GLU A 77 40.83 -6.38 -19.09
C GLU A 77 39.78 -7.37 -19.56
N ARG A 78 39.71 -8.51 -18.88
CA ARG A 78 38.48 -9.32 -18.88
C ARG A 78 37.44 -8.49 -18.18
N THR A 79 36.58 -7.86 -18.96
CA THR A 79 35.32 -7.26 -18.53
C THR A 79 34.45 -8.36 -17.91
N THR A 80 34.69 -8.64 -16.63
CA THR A 80 33.81 -9.47 -15.82
C THR A 80 32.51 -8.70 -15.68
N GLU A 81 31.53 -9.05 -16.52
CA GLU A 81 30.18 -8.50 -16.46
C GLU A 81 29.67 -8.62 -15.03
N LYS A 82 29.54 -7.49 -14.33
CA LYS A 82 29.07 -7.44 -12.95
C LYS A 82 27.58 -7.78 -12.96
N LYS A 83 27.27 -9.07 -12.90
CA LYS A 83 25.92 -9.64 -12.84
C LYS A 83 25.04 -8.77 -11.93
N THR A 84 24.00 -8.18 -12.52
CA THR A 84 23.01 -7.38 -11.79
C THR A 84 22.46 -8.18 -10.62
N ARG A 85 22.64 -7.65 -9.41
CA ARG A 85 21.99 -8.16 -8.20
C ARG A 85 20.59 -7.58 -8.10
N TYR A 86 19.67 -8.35 -7.52
CA TYR A 86 18.29 -7.96 -7.30
C TYR A 86 17.89 -8.22 -5.86
N ARG A 87 17.04 -7.34 -5.32
CA ARG A 87 16.68 -7.37 -3.90
C ARG A 87 15.23 -7.04 -3.65
N LEU A 88 14.66 -7.72 -2.65
CA LEU A 88 13.47 -7.26 -1.95
C LEU A 88 13.90 -6.20 -0.95
N GLN A 89 13.18 -5.08 -0.90
CA GLN A 89 13.45 -3.96 -0.01
C GLN A 89 12.14 -3.44 0.58
N LYS A 90 12.19 -3.13 1.88
CA LYS A 90 11.12 -2.44 2.63
C LYS A 90 11.05 -0.98 2.20
N MET A 91 9.93 -0.57 1.62
CA MET A 91 9.71 0.80 1.15
C MET A 91 8.34 1.34 1.54
N ARG A 92 8.19 2.65 1.72
CA ARG A 92 6.92 3.29 2.10
C ARG A 92 6.02 3.56 0.89
N TRP A 93 4.74 3.21 0.95
CA TRP A 93 3.80 3.52 -0.13
C TRP A 93 3.38 5.00 -0.13
N GLY A 94 3.50 5.67 -1.27
CA GLY A 94 3.30 7.10 -1.44
C GLY A 94 4.64 7.79 -1.68
N LEU A 95 5.01 7.95 -2.95
CA LEU A 95 6.36 8.36 -3.34
C LEU A 95 6.69 9.80 -2.87
N ILE A 96 7.89 9.96 -2.33
CA ILE A 96 8.48 11.22 -1.88
C ILE A 96 9.77 11.44 -2.70
N PRO A 97 9.81 12.41 -3.64
CA PRO A 97 11.01 12.68 -4.43
C PRO A 97 12.22 13.12 -3.61
N PHE A 98 13.43 12.79 -4.04
CA PHE A 98 14.68 13.11 -3.35
C PHE A 98 14.88 14.61 -3.04
N TRP A 99 14.28 15.51 -3.84
CA TRP A 99 14.33 16.97 -3.64
C TRP A 99 13.36 17.51 -2.57
N THR A 100 12.63 16.64 -1.87
CA THR A 100 11.59 17.03 -0.91
C THR A 100 12.19 17.46 0.44
N LYS A 101 12.09 18.77 0.75
CA LYS A 101 12.69 19.40 1.95
C LYS A 101 11.78 19.51 3.19
N ARG A 102 10.63 18.84 3.19
CA ARG A 102 9.63 18.81 4.28
C ARG A 102 8.80 17.54 4.19
N GLN A 103 8.44 16.95 5.32
CA GLN A 103 7.53 15.79 5.32
C GLN A 103 6.19 16.17 4.65
N PRO A 104 5.71 15.45 3.62
CA PRO A 104 4.47 15.78 2.94
C PRO A 104 3.25 15.44 3.81
N ASP A 105 2.22 16.27 3.70
CA ASP A 105 0.92 15.99 4.31
C ASP A 105 0.24 14.77 3.68
N TYR A 106 -0.77 14.22 4.36
CA TYR A 106 -1.52 13.05 3.89
C TYR A 106 -2.18 13.26 2.53
N GLY A 107 -2.72 14.46 2.25
CA GLY A 107 -3.31 14.78 0.95
C GLY A 107 -2.27 14.84 -0.17
N SER A 108 -1.05 15.26 0.12
CA SER A 108 0.09 15.23 -0.82
C SER A 108 0.60 13.81 -1.06
N MET A 109 0.76 13.00 -0.02
CA MET A 109 1.08 11.57 -0.15
C MET A 109 0.03 10.81 -0.97
N MET A 110 -1.26 11.09 -0.75
CA MET A 110 -2.36 10.48 -1.52
C MET A 110 -2.39 10.88 -3.00
N ARG A 111 -1.61 11.88 -3.44
CA ARG A 111 -1.39 12.18 -4.88
C ARG A 111 -0.23 11.39 -5.49
N THR A 112 0.59 10.70 -4.68
CA THR A 112 1.79 9.98 -5.14
C THR A 112 1.77 8.47 -4.85
N ILE A 113 0.62 7.91 -4.44
CA ILE A 113 0.42 6.46 -4.28
C ILE A 113 0.31 5.70 -5.61
N ASN A 114 -0.18 6.39 -6.66
CA ASN A 114 -0.28 5.85 -8.01
C ASN A 114 0.34 6.84 -9.01
N CYS A 115 1.03 6.29 -10.01
CA CYS A 115 1.39 6.96 -11.24
C CYS A 115 0.45 6.48 -12.36
N ARG A 116 0.25 7.29 -13.41
CA ARG A 116 -0.46 6.87 -14.63
C ARG A 116 0.56 6.66 -15.75
N ASP A 117 0.38 5.61 -16.53
CA ASP A 117 1.15 5.31 -17.75
C ASP A 117 1.24 6.51 -18.73
N ASP A 118 0.15 7.24 -18.94
CA ASP A 118 0.09 8.47 -19.75
C ASP A 118 1.09 9.54 -19.28
N SER A 119 1.23 9.67 -17.96
CA SER A 119 2.10 10.63 -17.27
C SER A 119 3.58 10.21 -17.34
N LEU A 120 3.86 9.02 -17.89
CA LEU A 120 5.21 8.55 -18.20
C LEU A 120 5.55 8.65 -19.70
N ALA A 121 4.57 8.84 -20.59
CA ALA A 121 4.82 8.96 -22.02
C ALA A 121 5.67 10.20 -22.36
N GLU A 122 5.42 11.33 -21.68
CA GLU A 122 6.21 12.55 -21.85
C GLU A 122 7.37 12.66 -20.85
N ASN A 123 8.43 13.39 -21.21
CA ASN A 123 9.52 13.77 -20.31
C ASN A 123 9.18 15.08 -19.57
N LYS A 124 8.05 15.11 -18.86
CA LYS A 124 7.56 16.26 -18.09
C LYS A 124 7.07 15.82 -16.71
N GLY A 125 7.12 16.74 -15.75
CA GLY A 125 6.63 16.49 -14.40
C GLY A 125 7.52 15.56 -13.56
N MET A 126 7.07 15.28 -12.33
CA MET A 126 7.90 14.70 -11.27
C MET A 126 8.50 13.33 -11.59
N TRP A 127 7.82 12.48 -12.37
CA TRP A 127 8.25 11.10 -12.63
C TRP A 127 9.48 10.97 -13.55
N THR A 128 9.94 12.08 -14.15
CA THR A 128 10.94 12.08 -15.23
C THR A 128 12.31 11.51 -14.81
N SER A 129 12.73 11.71 -13.56
CA SER A 129 13.95 11.10 -13.01
C SER A 129 13.74 9.63 -12.65
N MET A 130 12.65 9.30 -11.94
CA MET A 130 12.41 7.94 -11.45
C MET A 130 12.21 6.93 -12.59
N LYS A 131 11.45 7.28 -13.64
CA LYS A 131 11.19 6.36 -14.77
C LYS A 131 12.46 5.92 -15.52
N ARG A 132 13.54 6.72 -15.44
CA ARG A 132 14.84 6.46 -16.05
C ARG A 132 15.70 5.45 -15.28
N LYS A 133 15.90 5.63 -13.97
CA LYS A 133 16.85 4.84 -13.16
C LYS A 133 16.26 4.19 -11.88
N LYS A 134 14.97 4.38 -11.59
CA LYS A 134 14.29 3.96 -10.34
C LYS A 134 12.97 3.21 -10.60
N ARG A 135 13.04 2.19 -11.46
CA ARG A 135 11.93 1.25 -11.72
C ARG A 135 11.98 0.10 -10.71
N CYS A 136 10.81 -0.38 -10.29
CA CYS A 136 10.67 -1.48 -9.34
C CYS A 136 9.39 -2.29 -9.59
N ILE A 137 9.22 -3.35 -8.80
CA ILE A 137 8.04 -4.21 -8.73
C ILE A 137 7.52 -4.18 -7.29
N VAL A 138 6.24 -3.90 -7.09
CA VAL A 138 5.56 -4.03 -5.79
C VAL A 138 4.93 -5.41 -5.72
N VAL A 139 5.18 -6.16 -4.64
CA VAL A 139 4.65 -7.52 -4.47
C VAL A 139 3.39 -7.52 -3.61
N CYS A 140 2.34 -8.20 -4.07
CA CYS A 140 1.11 -8.43 -3.31
C CYS A 140 0.45 -9.77 -3.65
N GLN A 141 -0.53 -10.23 -2.86
CA GLN A 141 -1.38 -11.39 -3.21
C GLN A 141 -2.57 -10.99 -4.10
N GLY A 142 -2.84 -9.69 -4.21
CA GLY A 142 -3.99 -9.11 -4.90
C GLY A 142 -4.25 -7.68 -4.42
N PHE A 143 -5.19 -7.00 -5.07
CA PHE A 143 -5.56 -5.61 -4.75
C PHE A 143 -7.07 -5.44 -4.56
N TYR A 144 -7.47 -4.35 -3.90
CA TYR A 144 -8.88 -4.00 -3.74
C TYR A 144 -9.27 -2.80 -4.59
N GLU A 145 -10.50 -2.83 -5.09
CA GLU A 145 -11.12 -1.71 -5.80
C GLU A 145 -12.61 -1.62 -5.46
N TRP A 146 -13.17 -0.40 -5.48
CA TRP A 146 -14.52 -0.14 -4.96
C TRP A 146 -15.52 0.18 -6.06
N LEU A 147 -16.43 -0.78 -6.30
CA LEU A 147 -17.57 -0.59 -7.20
C LEU A 147 -18.51 0.47 -6.60
N LYS A 148 -18.65 1.60 -7.31
CA LYS A 148 -19.52 2.71 -6.95
C LYS A 148 -20.96 2.37 -7.34
N LYS A 149 -21.89 2.39 -6.38
CA LYS A 149 -23.32 2.09 -6.59
C LYS A 149 -24.24 3.19 -6.06
N GLY A 150 -25.46 3.20 -6.58
CA GLY A 150 -26.51 4.15 -6.22
C GLY A 150 -26.27 5.59 -6.73
N PRO A 151 -27.22 6.50 -6.46
CA PRO A 151 -27.13 7.90 -6.89
C PRO A 151 -25.82 8.57 -6.44
N GLY A 152 -25.07 9.12 -7.39
CA GLY A 152 -23.77 9.77 -7.15
C GLY A 152 -22.64 8.83 -6.70
N GLY A 153 -22.81 7.50 -6.78
CA GLY A 153 -21.78 6.54 -6.36
C GLY A 153 -21.48 6.55 -4.86
N LYS A 154 -22.50 6.89 -4.04
CA LYS A 154 -22.38 6.97 -2.57
C LYS A 154 -22.11 5.62 -1.92
N GLU A 155 -22.75 4.54 -2.38
CA GLU A 155 -22.37 3.20 -1.94
C GLU A 155 -21.07 2.78 -2.61
N ARG A 156 -20.17 2.16 -1.84
CA ARG A 156 -18.94 1.57 -2.34
C ARG A 156 -18.86 0.12 -1.89
N VAL A 157 -18.88 -0.81 -2.85
CA VAL A 157 -18.75 -2.25 -2.59
C VAL A 157 -17.30 -2.67 -2.90
N PRO A 158 -16.49 -3.00 -1.89
CA PRO A 158 -15.13 -3.48 -2.14
C PRO A 158 -15.19 -4.82 -2.87
N HIS A 159 -14.39 -4.92 -3.92
CA HIS A 159 -14.05 -6.17 -4.58
C HIS A 159 -12.57 -6.42 -4.36
N TYR A 160 -12.20 -7.68 -4.20
CA TYR A 160 -10.81 -8.14 -4.19
C TYR A 160 -10.50 -8.75 -5.55
N ILE A 161 -9.29 -8.46 -6.05
CA ILE A 161 -8.79 -8.88 -7.35
C ILE A 161 -7.46 -9.59 -7.15
N ARG A 162 -7.35 -10.83 -7.63
CA ARG A 162 -6.13 -11.64 -7.59
C ARG A 162 -5.92 -12.37 -8.92
N ARG A 163 -4.75 -12.97 -9.12
CA ARG A 163 -4.54 -13.91 -10.24
C ARG A 163 -5.38 -15.16 -10.02
N LYS A 164 -5.91 -15.74 -11.10
CA LYS A 164 -6.76 -16.95 -11.05
C LYS A 164 -5.98 -18.24 -10.75
N ASP A 165 -4.68 -18.25 -11.06
CA ASP A 165 -3.73 -19.30 -10.68
C ASP A 165 -3.38 -19.31 -9.18
N GLY A 166 -3.80 -18.28 -8.42
CA GLY A 166 -3.49 -18.12 -7.01
C GLY A 166 -2.11 -17.52 -6.72
N GLU A 167 -1.36 -17.13 -7.75
CA GLU A 167 0.01 -16.63 -7.62
C GLU A 167 0.10 -15.18 -7.11
N LEU A 168 1.31 -14.81 -6.66
CA LEU A 168 1.64 -13.43 -6.32
C LEU A 168 1.51 -12.51 -7.54
N MET A 169 1.05 -11.29 -7.27
CA MET A 169 1.00 -10.19 -8.22
C MET A 169 2.25 -9.33 -8.10
N TYR A 170 2.81 -9.00 -9.26
CA TYR A 170 4.01 -8.18 -9.42
C TYR A 170 3.63 -6.90 -10.15
N LEU A 171 3.36 -5.84 -9.39
CA LEU A 171 2.85 -4.58 -9.92
C LEU A 171 4.02 -3.68 -10.34
N ALA A 172 4.04 -3.18 -11.58
CA ALA A 172 5.07 -2.24 -12.01
C ALA A 172 4.99 -0.94 -11.19
N GLY A 173 6.12 -0.48 -10.68
CA GLY A 173 6.21 0.69 -9.82
C GLY A 173 7.43 1.56 -10.12
N LEU A 174 7.41 2.77 -9.58
CA LEU A 174 8.58 3.64 -9.48
C LEU A 174 8.90 3.87 -8.01
N PHE A 175 10.18 4.02 -7.68
CA PHE A 175 10.64 4.38 -6.33
C PHE A 175 11.48 5.65 -6.34
N ASP A 176 11.68 6.23 -5.16
CA ASP A 176 12.73 7.21 -4.91
C ASP A 176 13.14 7.18 -3.43
N CYS A 177 14.27 7.80 -3.09
CA CYS A 177 14.80 7.84 -1.74
C CYS A 177 15.20 9.27 -1.32
N VAL A 178 14.88 9.63 -0.08
CA VAL A 178 15.23 10.92 0.53
C VAL A 178 15.85 10.70 1.92
N HIS A 179 16.89 11.45 2.28
CA HIS A 179 17.46 11.40 3.63
C HIS A 179 16.44 11.95 4.63
N SER A 180 16.19 11.22 5.71
CA SER A 180 15.12 11.51 6.69
C SER A 180 15.30 12.87 7.38
N TRP A 181 16.55 13.28 7.69
CA TRP A 181 16.85 14.60 8.25
C TRP A 181 16.40 15.78 7.36
N LEU A 182 16.40 15.63 6.03
CA LEU A 182 15.91 16.67 5.11
C LEU A 182 14.41 16.97 5.27
N MET A 183 13.68 16.11 5.98
CA MET A 183 12.27 16.30 6.35
C MET A 183 12.06 16.59 7.84
N GLY A 184 13.13 16.74 8.62
CA GLY A 184 13.07 16.90 10.08
C GLY A 184 12.80 15.62 10.87
N ILE A 185 12.94 14.45 10.24
CA ILE A 185 12.85 13.14 10.91
C ILE A 185 14.28 12.79 11.35
N GLY A 186 14.51 12.69 12.66
CA GLY A 186 15.83 12.85 13.31
C GLY A 186 16.87 11.73 13.14
N SER A 187 16.89 11.00 12.03
CA SER A 187 18.01 10.12 11.64
C SER A 187 18.62 10.60 10.31
N ASP A 188 19.79 10.07 9.93
CA ASP A 188 20.38 10.27 8.59
C ASP A 188 20.04 9.10 7.64
N GLU A 189 19.01 8.32 7.99
CA GLU A 189 18.61 7.14 7.23
C GLU A 189 17.88 7.53 5.95
N LYS A 190 18.03 6.73 4.90
CA LYS A 190 17.34 6.95 3.63
C LYS A 190 15.93 6.37 3.69
N LEU A 191 14.92 7.25 3.66
CA LEU A 191 13.54 6.83 3.49
C LEU A 191 13.29 6.45 2.02
N TYR A 192 13.22 5.16 1.73
CA TYR A 192 12.78 4.64 0.44
C TYR A 192 11.26 4.67 0.34
N THR A 193 10.75 5.15 -0.79
CA THR A 193 9.31 5.34 -1.04
C THR A 193 8.94 4.92 -2.45
N TYR A 194 7.70 4.50 -2.69
CA TYR A 194 7.26 4.00 -4.00
C TYR A 194 5.83 4.42 -4.39
N THR A 195 5.55 4.29 -5.68
CA THR A 195 4.25 4.47 -6.32
C THR A 195 3.94 3.29 -7.24
N ILE A 196 2.67 2.90 -7.34
CA ILE A 196 2.20 1.85 -8.26
C ILE A 196 1.86 2.49 -9.62
N ILE A 197 2.32 1.93 -10.73
CA ILE A 197 1.91 2.40 -12.06
C ILE A 197 0.55 1.80 -12.40
N THR A 198 -0.36 2.65 -12.86
CA THR A 198 -1.68 2.27 -13.36
C THR A 198 -1.80 2.53 -14.85
N THR A 199 -2.53 1.64 -15.51
CA THR A 199 -2.95 1.71 -16.91
C THR A 199 -4.49 1.60 -16.97
N ASP A 200 -5.06 1.57 -18.16
CA ASP A 200 -6.49 1.34 -18.35
C ASP A 200 -6.91 -0.08 -17.91
N SER A 201 -8.09 -0.20 -17.29
CA SER A 201 -8.65 -1.52 -16.99
C SER A 201 -8.89 -2.30 -18.27
N ASN A 202 -8.50 -3.58 -18.26
CA ASN A 202 -8.90 -4.57 -19.25
C ASN A 202 -10.43 -4.75 -19.28
N PRO A 203 -11.02 -5.39 -20.31
CA PRO A 203 -12.47 -5.54 -20.42
C PRO A 203 -13.12 -6.22 -19.19
N TYR A 204 -12.44 -7.19 -18.58
CA TYR A 204 -12.92 -7.91 -17.40
C TYR A 204 -13.10 -7.01 -16.18
N LEU A 205 -12.20 -6.07 -15.93
CA LEU A 205 -12.28 -5.14 -14.79
C LEU A 205 -12.98 -3.81 -15.10
N LYS A 206 -13.39 -3.54 -16.35
CA LYS A 206 -13.92 -2.23 -16.77
C LYS A 206 -15.23 -1.84 -16.08
N PHE A 207 -16.01 -2.82 -15.61
CA PHE A 207 -17.22 -2.57 -14.81
C PHE A 207 -16.93 -1.99 -13.40
N LEU A 208 -15.71 -2.21 -12.89
CA LEU A 208 -15.32 -1.92 -11.51
C LEU A 208 -14.62 -0.57 -11.38
N HIS A 209 -13.65 -0.29 -12.27
CA HIS A 209 -12.97 1.00 -12.40
C HIS A 209 -12.44 1.16 -13.83
N ASP A 210 -12.22 2.39 -14.28
CA ASP A 210 -11.63 2.70 -15.60
C ASP A 210 -10.12 2.34 -15.70
N ARG A 211 -9.43 2.19 -14.56
CA ARG A 211 -7.97 2.02 -14.42
C ARG A 211 -7.59 0.89 -13.46
N MET A 212 -6.58 0.08 -13.82
CA MET A 212 -5.99 -1.00 -13.03
C MET A 212 -4.47 -0.82 -12.84
N PRO A 213 -3.81 -1.50 -11.89
CA PRO A 213 -2.35 -1.60 -11.85
C PRO A 213 -1.79 -2.25 -13.12
N VAL A 214 -0.61 -1.83 -13.56
CA VAL A 214 0.19 -2.61 -14.51
C VAL A 214 0.75 -3.82 -13.77
N ILE A 215 0.38 -5.03 -14.20
CA ILE A 215 0.84 -6.31 -13.64
C ILE A 215 1.78 -6.95 -14.66
N LEU A 216 2.96 -7.39 -14.23
CA LEU A 216 3.91 -8.12 -15.08
C LEU A 216 4.01 -9.57 -14.62
N ASP A 217 4.10 -10.52 -15.56
CA ASP A 217 4.30 -11.92 -15.22
C ASP A 217 5.74 -12.19 -14.73
N PRO A 218 5.92 -13.06 -13.71
CA PRO A 218 7.24 -13.32 -13.11
C PRO A 218 8.22 -13.90 -14.14
N GLY A 219 9.48 -13.51 -14.03
CA GLY A 219 10.55 -13.95 -14.93
C GLY A 219 10.42 -13.50 -16.39
N SER A 220 9.31 -12.89 -16.81
CA SER A 220 9.03 -12.53 -18.20
C SER A 220 10.02 -11.51 -18.78
N GLU A 221 10.21 -11.53 -20.10
CA GLU A 221 11.06 -10.56 -20.83
C GLU A 221 10.64 -9.10 -20.54
N GLN A 222 9.33 -8.85 -20.39
CA GLN A 222 8.80 -7.54 -19.99
C GLN A 222 9.28 -7.13 -18.59
N MET A 223 9.25 -8.05 -17.62
CA MET A 223 9.76 -7.79 -16.27
C MET A 223 11.28 -7.60 -16.25
N GLN A 224 12.03 -8.38 -17.04
CA GLN A 224 13.48 -8.23 -17.18
C GLN A 224 13.83 -6.85 -17.75
N LYS A 225 13.21 -6.44 -18.88
CA LYS A 225 13.39 -5.10 -19.47
C LYS A 225 12.96 -3.96 -18.55
N TRP A 226 11.94 -4.19 -17.72
CA TRP A 226 11.49 -3.23 -16.71
C TRP A 226 12.50 -3.03 -15.58
N LEU A 227 13.17 -4.10 -15.13
CA LEU A 227 14.10 -4.04 -14.00
C LEU A 227 15.57 -3.87 -14.39
N ASP A 228 15.93 -4.04 -15.65
CA ASP A 228 17.26 -3.79 -16.21
C ASP A 228 17.76 -2.37 -15.83
N PRO A 229 18.87 -2.24 -15.07
CA PRO A 229 19.39 -0.96 -14.61
C PRO A 229 20.17 -0.19 -15.69
N HIS A 230 20.64 -0.87 -16.74
CA HIS A 230 21.40 -0.26 -17.84
C HIS A 230 20.48 0.49 -18.81
N ARG A 231 19.18 0.18 -18.82
CA ARG A 231 18.13 0.95 -19.51
C ARG A 231 17.82 2.28 -18.80
N THR A 232 18.76 3.22 -18.87
CA THR A 232 18.69 4.56 -18.25
C THR A 232 17.86 5.59 -19.02
N THR A 233 17.45 5.26 -20.25
CA THR A 233 16.65 6.13 -21.12
C THR A 233 15.24 5.59 -21.32
N TRP A 234 14.24 6.47 -21.25
CA TRP A 234 12.84 6.10 -21.48
C TRP A 234 12.57 5.93 -22.98
N THR A 235 12.23 4.72 -23.40
CA THR A 235 12.00 4.36 -24.81
C THR A 235 10.54 3.99 -25.06
N LYS A 236 10.14 3.93 -26.34
CA LYS A 236 8.82 3.39 -26.73
C LYS A 236 8.61 1.94 -26.27
N GLU A 237 9.69 1.15 -26.22
CA GLU A 237 9.68 -0.23 -25.69
C GLU A 237 9.34 -0.25 -24.19
N LEU A 238 10.00 0.58 -23.36
CA LEU A 238 9.66 0.70 -21.94
C LEU A 238 8.23 1.20 -21.71
N GLN A 239 7.73 2.11 -22.56
CA GLN A 239 6.34 2.55 -22.52
C GLN A 239 5.36 1.41 -22.87
N SER A 240 5.69 0.55 -23.85
CA SER A 240 4.80 -0.54 -24.29
C SER A 240 4.61 -1.67 -23.27
N ILE A 241 5.49 -1.76 -22.26
CA ILE A 241 5.33 -2.67 -21.11
C ILE A 241 4.16 -2.21 -20.20
N LEU A 242 3.82 -0.92 -20.22
CA LEU A 242 2.77 -0.33 -19.37
C LEU A 242 1.37 -0.52 -19.97
N LYS A 243 0.98 -1.78 -20.20
CA LYS A 243 -0.30 -2.16 -20.82
C LYS A 243 -1.23 -2.90 -19.83
N PRO A 244 -2.55 -2.97 -20.11
CA PRO A 244 -3.49 -3.73 -19.27
C PRO A 244 -3.11 -5.20 -19.18
N TYR A 245 -3.38 -5.85 -18.05
CA TYR A 245 -3.03 -7.26 -17.87
C TYR A 245 -3.91 -8.18 -18.72
N GLU A 246 -3.27 -9.11 -19.43
CA GLU A 246 -3.89 -10.01 -20.42
C GLU A 246 -4.16 -11.42 -19.86
N GLY A 247 -3.53 -11.80 -18.74
CA GLY A 247 -3.76 -13.09 -18.07
C GLY A 247 -5.03 -13.13 -17.22
N GLU A 248 -5.39 -14.34 -16.75
CA GLU A 248 -6.64 -14.56 -16.04
C GLU A 248 -6.63 -14.01 -14.59
N LEU A 249 -7.64 -13.19 -14.28
CA LEU A 249 -7.88 -12.63 -12.95
C LEU A 249 -9.21 -13.14 -12.39
N GLU A 250 -9.27 -13.27 -11.07
CA GLU A 250 -10.52 -13.38 -10.33
C GLU A 250 -10.87 -12.03 -9.72
N CYS A 251 -12.16 -11.67 -9.73
CA CYS A 251 -12.71 -10.49 -9.09
C CYS A 251 -14.02 -10.83 -8.37
N TYR A 252 -14.10 -10.57 -7.07
CA TYR A 252 -15.29 -10.87 -6.26
C TYR A 252 -15.52 -9.88 -5.10
N PRO A 253 -16.78 -9.65 -4.68
CA PRO A 253 -17.09 -8.77 -3.56
C PRO A 253 -16.64 -9.38 -2.22
N VAL A 254 -16.07 -8.54 -1.36
CA VAL A 254 -15.55 -8.88 -0.02
C VAL A 254 -16.21 -8.04 1.08
N SER A 255 -15.87 -8.29 2.34
CA SER A 255 -16.46 -7.56 3.48
C SER A 255 -16.24 -6.04 3.39
N LYS A 256 -17.29 -5.26 3.70
CA LYS A 256 -17.23 -3.79 3.75
C LYS A 256 -16.25 -3.26 4.82
N GLU A 257 -15.91 -4.08 5.81
CA GLU A 257 -14.99 -3.72 6.91
C GLU A 257 -13.55 -3.45 6.45
N VAL A 258 -13.13 -3.99 5.29
CA VAL A 258 -11.81 -3.67 4.69
C VAL A 258 -11.66 -2.18 4.39
N GLY A 259 -12.77 -1.44 4.18
CA GLY A 259 -12.74 0.00 3.92
C GLY A 259 -12.06 0.81 5.03
N LYS A 260 -12.22 0.39 6.30
CA LYS A 260 -11.61 1.03 7.47
C LYS A 260 -10.11 0.74 7.49
N VAL A 261 -9.28 1.80 7.52
CA VAL A 261 -7.82 1.67 7.65
C VAL A 261 -7.50 1.22 9.08
N GLY A 262 -6.53 0.31 9.23
CA GLY A 262 -6.11 -0.24 10.52
C GLY A 262 -6.77 -1.58 10.88
N ASN A 263 -7.99 -1.84 10.38
CA ASN A 263 -8.59 -3.19 10.42
C ASN A 263 -7.73 -4.19 9.64
N ASP A 264 -7.61 -5.43 10.12
CA ASP A 264 -6.85 -6.51 9.47
C ASP A 264 -7.53 -7.85 9.75
N SER A 265 -7.79 -8.66 8.73
CA SER A 265 -8.33 -10.03 8.87
C SER A 265 -8.15 -10.81 7.55
N PRO A 266 -7.81 -12.11 7.60
CA PRO A 266 -7.85 -12.99 6.41
C PRO A 266 -9.24 -13.06 5.78
N ASP A 267 -10.31 -12.80 6.52
CA ASP A 267 -11.69 -12.74 6.00
C ASP A 267 -11.87 -11.68 4.90
N PHE A 268 -10.98 -10.68 4.82
CA PHE A 268 -10.98 -9.68 3.75
C PHE A 268 -10.52 -10.24 2.39
N LEU A 269 -10.02 -11.49 2.34
CA LEU A 269 -9.76 -12.23 1.11
C LEU A 269 -10.93 -13.14 0.71
N ILE A 270 -11.91 -13.38 1.59
CA ILE A 270 -12.95 -14.39 1.38
C ILE A 270 -14.18 -13.77 0.68
N PRO A 271 -14.68 -14.34 -0.44
CA PRO A 271 -15.86 -13.82 -1.13
C PRO A 271 -17.10 -13.82 -0.23
N VAL A 272 -17.88 -12.73 -0.20
CA VAL A 272 -19.06 -12.57 0.70
C VAL A 272 -20.07 -13.72 0.56
N ASN A 273 -20.25 -14.24 -0.67
CA ASN A 273 -21.26 -15.26 -0.98
C ASN A 273 -20.78 -16.72 -0.79
N SER A 274 -19.51 -16.92 -0.41
CA SER A 274 -18.87 -18.24 -0.26
C SER A 274 -19.52 -19.12 0.83
N LYS A 275 -19.15 -20.41 0.85
CA LYS A 275 -19.50 -21.31 1.97
C LYS A 275 -18.71 -20.93 3.24
N GLU A 276 -17.43 -20.61 3.10
CA GLU A 276 -16.53 -20.22 4.19
C GLU A 276 -17.06 -19.04 5.00
N ASN A 277 -17.52 -17.96 4.35
CA ASN A 277 -18.14 -16.82 5.05
C ASN A 277 -19.45 -17.22 5.76
N LYS A 278 -20.23 -18.17 5.22
CA LYS A 278 -21.46 -18.66 5.88
C LYS A 278 -21.17 -19.52 7.12
N SER A 279 -20.01 -20.17 7.17
CA SER A 279 -19.53 -20.92 8.35
C SER A 279 -18.71 -20.09 9.34
N ASN A 280 -18.24 -18.89 8.97
CA ASN A 280 -17.46 -18.04 9.87
C ASN A 280 -18.30 -17.60 11.08
N ILE A 281 -17.80 -17.88 12.29
CA ILE A 281 -18.47 -17.64 13.56
C ILE A 281 -18.78 -16.16 13.81
N ALA A 282 -18.03 -15.23 13.20
CA ALA A 282 -18.32 -13.80 13.24
C ALA A 282 -19.72 -13.46 12.70
N ASN A 283 -20.21 -14.20 11.68
CA ASN A 283 -21.54 -14.02 11.13
C ASN A 283 -22.64 -14.62 12.01
N PHE A 284 -22.34 -15.58 12.89
CA PHE A 284 -23.28 -16.02 13.94
C PHE A 284 -23.49 -14.91 14.98
N PHE A 285 -22.41 -14.30 15.48
CA PHE A 285 -22.50 -13.21 16.46
C PHE A 285 -23.10 -11.91 15.87
N ALA A 286 -22.79 -11.57 14.61
CA ALA A 286 -23.41 -10.44 13.92
C ALA A 286 -24.94 -10.62 13.77
N ASN A 287 -25.40 -11.81 13.39
CA ASN A 287 -26.84 -12.11 13.28
C ASN A 287 -27.56 -12.16 14.64
N ALA A 288 -26.87 -12.56 15.72
CA ALA A 288 -27.41 -12.45 17.08
C ALA A 288 -27.67 -10.98 17.48
N GLY A 289 -26.76 -10.07 17.10
CA GLY A 289 -26.96 -8.62 17.27
C GLY A 289 -28.13 -8.07 16.44
N ALA A 290 -28.30 -8.55 15.20
CA ALA A 290 -29.41 -8.13 14.33
C ALA A 290 -30.79 -8.56 14.88
N LYS A 291 -30.92 -9.80 15.38
CA LYS A 291 -32.19 -10.29 15.99
C LYS A 291 -32.64 -9.43 17.19
N LYS A 292 -31.71 -8.78 17.90
CA LYS A 292 -32.03 -7.91 19.05
C LYS A 292 -32.55 -6.50 18.69
N LYS A 293 -32.72 -6.18 17.40
CA LYS A 293 -33.24 -4.88 16.92
C LYS A 293 -34.52 -4.98 16.07
N GLY A 294 -35.14 -6.16 15.97
CA GLY A 294 -36.34 -6.39 15.15
C GLY A 294 -37.51 -7.02 15.91
N ALA A 295 -37.56 -6.86 17.23
CA ALA A 295 -38.49 -7.55 18.12
C ALA A 295 -39.18 -6.59 19.12
N GLU A 296 -39.65 -5.44 18.63
CA GLU A 296 -40.45 -4.49 19.41
C GLU A 296 -41.63 -3.96 18.56
N GLU A 297 -42.48 -4.86 18.08
CA GLU A 297 -43.91 -4.65 17.84
C GLU A 297 -44.58 -5.98 17.45
N GLY A 298 -45.80 -6.22 17.92
CA GLY A 298 -46.59 -7.43 17.59
C GLY A 298 -47.00 -8.29 18.79
N LYS A 299 -48.06 -7.89 19.48
CA LYS A 299 -48.78 -8.80 20.40
C LYS A 299 -49.33 -9.99 19.62
N LYS A 300 -49.01 -11.21 20.07
CA LYS A 300 -49.83 -12.41 19.84
C LYS A 300 -49.98 -13.15 21.17
N GLU A 301 -51.18 -13.64 21.40
CA GLU A 301 -51.50 -14.43 22.59
C GLU A 301 -50.79 -15.79 22.51
N VAL A 302 -50.18 -16.19 23.62
CA VAL A 302 -49.64 -17.55 23.78
C VAL A 302 -50.76 -18.38 24.38
N LYS A 303 -51.21 -19.40 23.65
CA LYS A 303 -52.11 -20.42 24.19
C LYS A 303 -51.28 -21.33 25.11
N ASP A 304 -51.74 -21.48 26.35
CA ASP A 304 -51.07 -22.32 27.34
C ASP A 304 -51.29 -23.80 27.02
N GLU A 305 -50.20 -24.55 26.87
CA GLU A 305 -50.18 -26.01 26.78
C GLU A 305 -49.06 -26.54 27.67
N SER A 306 -49.46 -26.92 28.89
CA SER A 306 -48.59 -27.44 29.93
C SER A 306 -47.85 -28.70 29.49
N ARG A 307 -46.52 -28.63 29.39
CA ARG A 307 -45.66 -29.80 29.22
C ARG A 307 -44.90 -30.06 30.50
N GLU A 308 -45.25 -31.17 31.16
CA GLU A 308 -44.66 -31.58 32.44
C GLU A 308 -43.15 -31.80 32.31
N THR A 309 -42.41 -31.29 33.30
CA THR A 309 -40.99 -31.63 33.50
C THR A 309 -40.92 -32.97 34.23
N ILE A 310 -40.45 -34.00 33.53
CA ILE A 310 -40.09 -35.28 34.16
C ILE A 310 -38.72 -35.12 34.80
N ASP A 311 -38.67 -35.12 36.13
CA ASP A 311 -37.43 -35.15 36.89
C ASP A 311 -36.77 -36.53 36.74
N GLY A 312 -35.77 -36.62 35.86
CA GLY A 312 -34.98 -37.82 35.68
C GLY A 312 -33.91 -37.97 36.76
N GLU A 313 -34.00 -39.01 37.58
CA GLU A 313 -33.00 -39.33 38.61
C GLU A 313 -31.60 -39.50 37.99
N TRP A 314 -30.63 -38.71 38.46
CA TRP A 314 -29.26 -38.74 37.95
C TRP A 314 -28.37 -39.60 38.87
N THR A 315 -28.15 -40.85 38.48
CA THR A 315 -27.30 -41.79 39.22
C THR A 315 -25.81 -41.48 39.02
N GLU A 316 -25.06 -41.33 40.12
CA GLU A 316 -23.61 -41.09 40.10
C GLU A 316 -22.80 -42.34 39.69
N ASP A 317 -22.61 -42.57 38.38
CA ASP A 317 -21.54 -43.49 37.94
C ASP A 317 -20.99 -43.18 36.55
N ASN A 318 -19.74 -42.68 36.52
CA ASN A 318 -18.68 -42.84 35.49
C ASN A 318 -17.57 -41.76 35.61
N ALA A 319 -17.05 -41.53 36.84
CA ALA A 319 -15.87 -40.69 37.06
C ALA A 319 -14.62 -41.57 37.25
N PRO A 320 -13.55 -41.42 36.43
CA PRO A 320 -12.31 -42.19 36.61
C PRO A 320 -11.63 -41.88 37.95
N LYS A 321 -11.55 -42.88 38.84
CA LYS A 321 -10.92 -42.75 40.17
C LYS A 321 -9.39 -42.94 40.09
N PRO A 322 -8.59 -42.19 40.87
CA PRO A 322 -7.13 -42.27 40.82
C PRO A 322 -6.59 -43.57 41.41
N VAL A 323 -5.45 -44.04 40.89
CA VAL A 323 -4.80 -45.29 41.32
C VAL A 323 -4.09 -45.11 42.68
N PRO A 324 -4.35 -45.96 43.69
CA PRO A 324 -3.69 -45.88 44.98
C PRO A 324 -2.25 -46.42 44.92
N ARG A 325 -1.35 -45.86 45.76
CA ARG A 325 -0.02 -46.42 46.01
C ARG A 325 -0.11 -47.44 47.16
N THR A 326 0.45 -48.63 46.95
CA THR A 326 0.71 -49.60 48.02
C THR A 326 1.98 -49.24 48.80
N ASN A 327 2.13 -49.87 49.97
CA ASN A 327 3.15 -49.56 50.99
C ASN A 327 4.36 -50.53 50.90
N GLU A 328 5.26 -50.44 51.88
CA GLU A 328 6.54 -51.17 52.04
C GLU A 328 7.74 -50.55 51.28
N GLN A 329 8.93 -50.37 51.85
CA GLN A 329 9.48 -50.73 53.18
C GLN A 329 10.39 -49.60 53.72
N SER A 330 10.64 -49.55 55.03
CA SER A 330 11.70 -48.73 55.65
C SER A 330 13.00 -49.55 55.79
N PRO A 331 14.21 -48.94 55.88
CA PRO A 331 14.64 -48.41 57.19
C PRO A 331 15.66 -47.22 57.22
N LYS A 332 15.57 -46.47 58.32
CA LYS A 332 16.66 -45.89 59.14
C LYS A 332 17.65 -44.82 58.62
N ASP A 333 17.79 -43.80 59.48
CA ASP A 333 19.02 -43.11 59.93
C ASP A 333 20.02 -42.50 58.91
N LEU A 334 20.14 -41.16 58.93
CA LEU A 334 21.28 -40.49 59.57
C LEU A 334 21.13 -38.95 59.68
N LYS A 335 21.78 -38.37 60.69
CA LYS A 335 21.96 -36.91 60.87
C LYS A 335 23.31 -36.47 60.27
N ARG A 336 23.45 -35.21 59.81
CA ARG A 336 24.39 -34.20 60.40
C ARG A 336 24.66 -32.94 59.53
N LYS A 337 24.26 -31.79 60.08
CA LYS A 337 24.80 -30.41 60.02
C LYS A 337 26.00 -30.03 59.10
N LEU A 338 25.77 -28.93 58.34
CA LEU A 338 26.52 -27.64 58.26
C LEU A 338 27.95 -27.53 57.66
N SER A 339 28.02 -26.75 56.57
CA SER A 339 28.75 -25.46 56.41
C SER A 339 28.11 -24.72 55.20
N ALA A 340 27.86 -23.40 55.13
CA ALA A 340 28.60 -22.18 55.53
C ALA A 340 29.80 -21.89 54.60
N ASP A 341 29.85 -20.86 53.75
CA ASP A 341 28.84 -19.83 53.33
C ASP A 341 29.08 -19.45 51.82
N GLU A 342 28.88 -18.29 51.16
CA GLU A 342 28.59 -16.89 51.55
C GLU A 342 27.99 -16.03 50.37
N ILE A 343 27.21 -14.99 50.74
CA ILE A 343 26.85 -13.67 50.15
C ILE A 343 27.32 -13.34 48.69
N THR A 344 26.46 -12.91 47.73
CA THR A 344 25.90 -11.53 47.61
C THR A 344 24.52 -11.40 46.90
N SER A 345 23.62 -10.64 47.54
CA SER A 345 22.64 -9.64 47.02
C SER A 345 21.74 -9.84 45.77
N PRO A 346 20.40 -9.66 45.87
CA PRO A 346 19.44 -9.72 44.75
C PRO A 346 18.85 -8.35 44.31
N PRO A 347 18.18 -8.27 43.13
CA PRO A 347 17.32 -7.14 42.76
C PRO A 347 15.85 -7.35 43.20
N SER A 348 15.21 -6.32 43.76
CA SER A 348 13.80 -6.36 44.21
C SER A 348 12.82 -5.66 43.27
N THR A 349 11.65 -6.23 43.04
CA THR A 349 10.57 -5.64 42.23
C THR A 349 9.71 -4.61 42.99
N LYS A 350 9.22 -3.57 42.30
CA LYS A 350 7.92 -2.92 42.61
C LYS A 350 7.39 -2.01 41.48
N ARG A 351 6.07 -1.80 41.50
CA ARG A 351 5.28 -0.98 40.55
C ARG A 351 5.22 0.49 40.97
N GLN A 352 5.27 1.41 40.00
CA GLN A 352 4.50 2.67 40.00
C GLN A 352 3.95 2.84 38.56
N LYS A 353 2.64 2.90 38.28
CA LYS A 353 1.59 3.91 38.61
C LYS A 353 1.87 5.31 38.03
N SER A 354 0.91 5.75 37.20
CA SER A 354 0.89 7.01 36.45
C SER A 354 0.29 8.17 37.25
N LEU A 355 0.79 9.39 37.00
CA LEU A 355 0.13 10.66 37.33
C LEU A 355 0.43 11.72 36.25
N SER A 356 -0.48 12.69 36.12
CA SER A 356 -0.45 13.81 35.17
C SER A 356 0.38 15.00 35.70
N PRO A 357 0.84 15.94 34.84
CA PRO A 357 1.72 17.02 35.26
C PRO A 357 1.00 18.12 36.08
N ILE A 358 1.77 18.78 36.95
CA ILE A 358 1.34 19.92 37.78
C ILE A 358 2.06 21.20 37.29
N LYS A 359 1.38 22.35 37.38
CA LYS A 359 1.94 23.68 37.11
C LYS A 359 3.17 23.97 37.98
N ASN A 360 4.04 24.86 37.51
CA ASN A 360 4.43 25.98 38.37
C ASN A 360 4.64 27.27 37.60
N GLU A 361 4.26 28.37 38.26
CA GLU A 361 4.61 29.76 37.95
C GLU A 361 5.78 30.12 38.90
N GLN A 362 6.55 31.20 38.81
CA GLN A 362 6.56 32.42 37.97
C GLN A 362 7.96 33.06 38.14
N GLU A 363 8.53 33.74 37.13
CA GLU A 363 9.46 34.86 37.37
C GLU A 363 9.65 35.73 36.10
N GLU A 364 9.92 37.03 36.27
CA GLU A 364 9.91 38.03 35.19
C GLU A 364 11.32 38.49 34.77
N LYS A 365 11.47 38.92 33.49
CA LYS A 365 11.82 40.33 33.17
C LYS A 365 11.81 40.69 31.67
N VAL A 366 10.93 41.65 31.34
CA VAL A 366 11.12 42.81 30.44
C VAL A 366 11.37 42.61 28.93
N LEU A 367 10.58 43.34 28.13
CA LEU A 367 10.66 43.50 26.66
C LEU A 367 11.40 44.80 26.27
N PRO A 368 11.84 44.96 25.00
CA PRO A 368 10.97 45.62 23.99
C PRO A 368 11.05 44.97 22.58
N GLY A 369 10.11 45.19 21.65
CA GLY A 369 8.81 45.86 21.74
C GLY A 369 8.14 46.09 20.37
N ASN A 370 6.81 46.02 20.33
CA ASN A 370 5.89 46.48 19.26
C ASN A 370 6.14 46.09 17.77
N ARG A 371 5.23 45.27 17.22
CA ARG A 371 4.42 45.65 16.04
C ARG A 371 3.06 44.93 16.05
N LYS A 372 2.02 45.62 15.56
CA LYS A 372 0.60 45.24 15.75
C LYS A 372 0.10 44.29 14.65
N MET A 373 -0.75 43.34 15.03
CA MET A 373 -1.65 42.66 14.09
C MET A 373 -2.71 43.63 13.54
N ARG A 374 -3.25 43.32 12.36
CA ARG A 374 -4.56 43.80 11.89
C ARG A 374 -5.27 42.66 11.17
N ASP A 375 -6.43 42.28 11.67
CA ASP A 375 -7.45 41.55 10.92
C ASP A 375 -8.40 42.57 10.26
N ALA A 376 -9.00 42.23 9.12
CA ALA A 376 -9.88 43.10 8.34
C ALA A 376 -10.80 42.31 7.39
N THR A 377 -11.89 41.74 7.92
CA THR A 377 -12.92 41.09 7.12
C THR A 377 -13.72 42.11 6.29
N ARG A 378 -13.77 41.98 4.94
CA ARG A 378 -14.92 42.44 4.14
C ARG A 378 -14.97 41.93 2.70
N ASN A 379 -16.15 41.49 2.29
CA ASN A 379 -16.51 41.24 0.88
C ASN A 379 -16.54 42.55 0.07
N LYS A 380 -16.22 42.46 -1.24
CA LYS A 380 -17.07 43.07 -2.28
C LYS A 380 -16.85 42.45 -3.66
N THR A 381 -17.91 42.45 -4.46
CA THR A 381 -18.02 41.85 -5.80
C THR A 381 -18.14 42.91 -6.89
N SER A 382 -17.38 42.79 -7.98
CA SER A 382 -17.64 43.42 -9.28
C SER A 382 -16.82 42.68 -10.34
N ALA A 383 -17.40 41.93 -11.28
CA ALA A 383 -18.27 42.34 -12.40
C ALA A 383 -17.46 42.90 -13.60
N SER A 384 -17.62 42.23 -14.76
CA SER A 384 -16.85 42.44 -15.98
C SER A 384 -17.39 43.57 -16.87
N PRO A 385 -16.55 44.21 -17.70
CA PRO A 385 -17.00 45.05 -18.81
C PRO A 385 -16.91 44.32 -20.17
N THR A 386 -17.99 44.31 -20.95
CA THR A 386 -18.01 43.92 -22.38
C THR A 386 -18.69 45.01 -23.21
N LYS A 387 -17.97 45.56 -24.21
CA LYS A 387 -18.44 46.33 -25.41
C LYS A 387 -17.24 47.02 -26.08
N SER A 388 -17.27 47.49 -27.35
CA SER A 388 -17.71 46.86 -28.61
C SER A 388 -17.43 47.79 -29.82
N LYS A 389 -16.90 47.24 -30.92
CA LYS A 389 -17.01 47.70 -32.34
C LYS A 389 -16.52 49.10 -32.76
N SER A 390 -15.59 49.10 -33.73
CA SER A 390 -15.38 50.13 -34.78
C SER A 390 -15.14 49.44 -36.15
N ARG A 391 -15.08 50.15 -37.29
CA ARG A 391 -15.07 49.51 -38.64
C ARG A 391 -14.59 50.38 -39.83
N GLY A 392 -13.39 50.11 -40.37
CA GLY A 392 -12.92 50.59 -41.69
C GLY A 392 -11.52 50.01 -42.02
N LYS A 393 -11.24 49.34 -43.15
CA LYS A 393 -11.22 49.75 -44.59
C LYS A 393 -9.88 50.41 -44.98
N ASN A 394 -9.18 50.07 -46.08
CA ASN A 394 -9.55 49.41 -47.35
C ASN A 394 -8.42 48.51 -47.94
N ALA A 395 -8.83 47.47 -48.71
CA ALA A 395 -8.37 47.03 -50.07
C ALA A 395 -6.87 46.66 -50.36
N THR A 396 -6.51 45.92 -51.44
CA THR A 396 -7.21 45.63 -52.72
C THR A 396 -6.76 44.30 -53.40
N THR A 397 -7.70 43.55 -54.02
CA THR A 397 -7.54 42.50 -55.10
C THR A 397 -6.68 41.23 -54.83
N THR A 398 -6.87 40.08 -55.51
CA THR A 398 -7.53 39.78 -56.82
C THR A 398 -8.45 38.53 -56.77
N THR A 399 -9.30 38.37 -57.80
CA THR A 399 -10.31 37.31 -58.08
C THR A 399 -9.70 35.93 -58.47
N THR A 400 -10.40 34.78 -58.53
CA THR A 400 -11.76 34.38 -59.00
C THR A 400 -12.49 33.42 -58.03
N ALA A 401 -13.82 33.45 -57.83
CA ALA A 401 -14.94 33.03 -58.71
C ALA A 401 -14.82 31.56 -59.19
N GLU A 402 -15.80 30.66 -59.05
CA GLU A 402 -17.24 30.75 -58.68
C GLU A 402 -17.65 29.52 -57.78
N LYS A 403 -18.89 29.05 -57.50
CA LYS A 403 -20.27 29.30 -58.00
C LYS A 403 -21.33 29.18 -56.86
N GLY A 404 -22.46 28.48 -57.04
CA GLY A 404 -23.58 28.32 -56.07
C GLY A 404 -23.40 27.19 -55.05
N SER A 405 -24.05 27.14 -53.87
CA SER A 405 -25.38 27.59 -53.40
C SER A 405 -26.47 26.50 -53.44
N GLN A 406 -26.81 25.94 -52.27
CA GLN A 406 -28.18 25.92 -51.71
C GLN A 406 -28.14 25.53 -50.21
N ARG A 407 -29.28 25.53 -49.50
CA ARG A 407 -29.38 25.46 -48.03
C ARG A 407 -30.58 24.63 -47.53
N ILE A 408 -30.39 23.97 -46.38
CA ILE A 408 -31.35 23.82 -45.24
C ILE A 408 -32.56 22.85 -45.39
N THR A 409 -33.07 22.40 -44.24
CA THR A 409 -34.24 21.51 -43.95
C THR A 409 -34.16 20.06 -44.46
N ASP A 410 -34.68 19.03 -43.78
CA ASP A 410 -35.09 18.82 -42.36
C ASP A 410 -34.98 17.30 -42.07
N PHE A 411 -34.53 16.84 -40.89
CA PHE A 411 -35.28 16.61 -39.64
C PHE A 411 -36.40 15.54 -39.68
N PHE A 412 -36.16 14.45 -38.93
CA PHE A 412 -37.08 13.39 -38.43
C PHE A 412 -37.58 12.24 -39.34
N LYS A 413 -37.56 11.04 -38.69
CA LYS A 413 -38.11 9.72 -39.08
C LYS A 413 -37.31 9.00 -40.18
N LYS A 414 -37.21 7.67 -40.15
CA LYS A 414 -38.00 6.68 -39.39
C LYS A 414 -37.11 5.68 -38.64
#